data_AF-N8S7W1-F1
#
_entry.id   AF-N8S7W1-F1
#
_cell.length_a   1.000
_cell.length_b   1.000
_cell.length_c   1.000
_cell.angle_alpha   90.00
_cell.angle_beta   90.00
_cell.angle_gamma   90.00
#
_symmetry.space_group_name_H-M   'P 1'
#
loop_
_entity.id
_entity.type
_entity.pdbx_description
1 polymer ?
#
loop_
_entity_poly.entity_id
_entity_poly.type
_entity_poly.pdbx_seq_one_letter_code
_entity_poly.pdbx_strand_id
1 'polypeptide(L)' 'MNSNLKAGLISTYLVIGFFFAIYQHFWGQYNYKPFTYNLGQGLVWPAVMFPVIGKIVGGILILLFVWFVVIRPKL' A
#
# COMPACT_ATOMS: atom_id res chain seq x y z
N MET A 1 -14.79 1.50 -18.83
CA MET A 1 -13.53 2.27 -18.70
C MET A 1 -12.60 1.85 -19.84
N ASN A 2 -11.99 2.80 -20.56
CA ASN A 2 -11.07 2.49 -21.66
C ASN A 2 -9.86 1.68 -21.11
N SER A 3 -9.55 0.53 -21.70
CA SER A 3 -8.46 -0.35 -21.23
C SER A 3 -7.12 0.39 -21.16
N ASN A 4 -6.88 1.32 -22.08
CA ASN A 4 -5.66 2.14 -22.11
C ASN A 4 -5.59 3.09 -20.91
N LEU A 5 -6.73 3.65 -20.49
CA LEU A 5 -6.80 4.53 -19.32
C LEU A 5 -6.50 3.74 -18.03
N LYS A 6 -7.06 2.52 -17.91
CA LYS A 6 -6.77 1.64 -16.76
C LYS A 6 -5.28 1.31 -16.67
N ALA A 7 -4.68 0.89 -17.78
CA ALA A 7 -3.26 0.56 -17.84
C ALA A 7 -2.38 1.78 -17.51
N GLY A 8 -2.73 2.96 -18.05
CA GLY A 8 -2.04 4.21 -17.75
C GLY A 8 -2.06 4.56 -16.26
N LEU A 9 -3.22 4.47 -15.60
CA LEU A 9 -3.34 4.75 -14.17
C LEU A 9 -2.51 3.79 -13.31
N ILE A 10 -2.54 2.49 -13.62
CA ILE A 10 -1.75 1.48 -12.90
C ILE A 10 -0.25 1.72 -13.11
N SER A 11 0.17 2.00 -14.34
CA SER A 11 1.58 2.28 -14.66
C SER A 11 2.08 3.50 -13.90
N THR A 12 1.35 4.61 -13.94
CA THR A 12 1.70 5.84 -13.20
C THR A 12 1.81 5.57 -11.71
N TYR A 13 0.85 4.83 -11.13
CA TYR A 13 0.88 4.45 -9.72
C TYR A 13 2.15 3.65 -9.36
N LEU A 14 2.51 2.65 -10.17
CA LEU A 14 3.69 1.81 -9.94
C LEU A 14 4.99 2.56 -10.13
N VAL A 15 5.07 3.46 -11.12
CA VAL A 15 6.25 4.30 -11.37
C VAL A 15 6.49 5.23 -10.18
N ILE A 16 5.45 5.90 -9.67
CA ILE A 16 5.55 6.74 -8.47
C ILE A 16 6.00 5.89 -7.28
N GLY A 17 5.37 4.73 -7.07
CA GLY A 17 5.72 3.81 -6.00
C GLY A 17 7.18 3.32 -6.07
N PHE A 18 7.71 3.08 -7.27
CA PHE A 18 9.09 2.68 -7.48
C PHE A 18 10.08 3.79 -7.10
N PHE A 19 9.85 5.03 -7.56
CA PHE A 19 10.68 6.17 -7.14
C PHE A 19 10.58 6.43 -5.63
N PHE A 20 9.39 6.26 -5.05
CA PHE A 20 9.22 6.33 -3.60
C PHE A 20 10.01 5.25 -2.86
N ALA A 21 10.05 4.02 -3.36
CA ALA A 21 10.87 2.94 -2.79
C ALA A 21 12.37 3.26 -2.84
N ILE A 22 12.86 3.81 -3.96
CA ILE A 22 14.24 4.28 -4.08
C ILE A 22 14.51 5.37 -3.04
N TYR A 23 13.61 6.36 -2.93
CA TYR A 23 13.73 7.42 -1.94
C TYR A 23 13.80 6.87 -0.50
N GLN A 24 12.90 5.94 -0.14
CA GLN A 24 12.91 5.32 1.18
C GLN A 24 14.17 4.49 1.44
N HIS A 25 14.73 3.85 0.41
CA HIS A 25 15.94 3.04 0.59
C HIS A 25 17.17 3.86 0.93
N PHE A 26 17.34 5.05 0.33
CA PHE A 26 18.51 5.88 0.56
C PHE A 26 18.30 6.91 1.69
N TRP A 27 17.09 7.48 1.81
CA TRP A 27 16.79 8.59 2.73
C TRP A 27 15.66 8.32 3.72
N GLY A 28 14.99 7.17 3.62
CA GLY A 28 13.88 6.83 4.50
C GLY A 28 14.30 6.42 5.90
N GLN A 29 13.32 6.38 6.81
CA GLN A 29 13.49 5.89 8.19
C GLN A 29 13.94 4.43 8.25
N TYR A 30 13.69 3.67 7.19
CA TYR A 30 14.01 2.26 7.04
C TYR A 30 15.12 2.01 6.00
N ASN A 31 16.00 2.98 5.80
CA ASN A 31 17.14 2.86 4.88
C ASN A 31 18.10 1.70 5.24
N TYR A 32 18.19 1.33 6.52
CA TYR A 32 18.96 0.19 7.01
C TYR A 32 18.34 -1.18 6.65
N LYS A 33 17.08 -1.22 6.18
CA LYS A 33 16.41 -2.45 5.75
C LYS A 33 16.72 -2.76 4.28
N PRO A 34 16.65 -4.04 3.88
CA PRO A 34 16.87 -4.43 2.49
C PRO A 34 15.89 -3.71 1.55
N PHE A 35 16.32 -3.50 0.30
CA PHE A 35 15.51 -2.81 -0.70
C PHE A 35 14.12 -3.42 -0.88
N THR A 36 13.97 -4.74 -0.71
CA THR A 36 12.68 -5.44 -0.75
C THR A 36 11.66 -4.93 0.27
N TYR A 37 12.11 -4.48 1.46
CA TYR A 37 11.24 -3.85 2.44
C TYR A 37 10.73 -2.49 1.96
N ASN A 38 11.62 -1.69 1.35
CA ASN A 38 11.27 -0.37 0.82
C ASN A 38 10.45 -0.46 -0.48
N LEU A 39 10.61 -1.54 -1.27
CA LEU A 39 9.71 -1.87 -2.38
C LEU A 39 8.28 -2.13 -1.90
N GLY A 40 8.12 -2.84 -0.79
CA GLY A 40 6.80 -3.02 -0.16
C GLY A 40 6.16 -1.68 0.21
N GLN A 41 6.94 -0.76 0.80
CA GLN A 41 6.48 0.61 1.07
C GLN A 41 6.14 1.38 -0.22
N GLY A 42 6.91 1.19 -1.28
CA GLY A 42 6.62 1.72 -2.62
C GLY A 42 5.29 1.25 -3.19
N LEU A 43 4.92 -0.01 -2.99
CA LEU A 43 3.65 -0.55 -3.48
C LEU A 43 2.44 0.11 -2.79
N VAL A 44 2.57 0.48 -1.51
CA VAL A 44 1.53 1.13 -0.71
C VAL A 44 1.88 2.59 -0.38
N TRP A 45 2.65 3.24 -1.26
CA TRP A 45 3.23 4.56 -1.01
C TRP A 45 2.24 5.63 -0.51
N PRO A 46 0.96 5.72 -0.95
CA PRO A 46 0.06 6.73 -0.43
C PRO A 46 -0.26 6.52 1.04
N ALA A 47 -0.38 5.27 1.48
CA ALA A 47 -0.64 4.96 2.88
C ALA A 47 0.57 5.25 3.78
N VAL A 48 1.78 5.17 3.22
CA VAL A 48 3.03 5.52 3.92
C VAL A 48 3.21 7.04 4.01
N MET A 49 2.92 7.76 2.93
CA MET A 49 3.02 9.23 2.89
C MET A 49 1.93 9.94 3.70
N PHE A 50 0.71 9.38 3.72
CA PHE A 50 -0.44 9.97 4.38
C PHE A 50 -0.94 9.04 5.51
N PRO A 51 -0.50 9.26 6.77
CA PRO A 51 -0.84 8.39 7.89
C PRO A 51 -2.35 8.18 8.09
N VAL A 52 -3.16 9.16 7.73
CA VAL A 52 -4.63 9.08 7.79
C VAL A 52 -5.16 7.97 6.88
N ILE A 53 -4.67 7.88 5.64
CA ILE A 53 -5.09 6.85 4.67
C ILE A 53 -4.71 5.47 5.19
N GLY A 54 -3.48 5.31 5.70
CA GLY A 54 -3.02 4.06 6.29
C GLY A 54 -3.89 3.59 7.47
N LYS A 55 -4.26 4.52 8.37
CA LYS A 55 -5.16 4.21 9.50
C LYS A 55 -6.55 3.78 9.05
N ILE A 56 -7.13 4.45 8.05
CA ILE A 56 -8.45 4.11 7.52
C ILE A 56 -8.42 2.70 6.89
N VAL A 57 -7.46 2.43 6.01
CA VAL A 57 -7.33 1.12 5.35
C VAL A 57 -7.08 0.02 6.37
N GLY A 58 -6.18 0.25 7.33
CA GLY A 58 -5.92 -0.70 8.42
C GLY A 58 -7.16 -0.98 9.28
N GLY A 59 -7.91 0.07 9.64
CA GLY A 59 -9.17 -0.06 10.38
C GLY A 59 -10.22 -0.89 9.63
N ILE A 60 -10.40 -0.63 8.33
CA ILE A 60 -11.34 -1.39 7.48
C ILE A 60 -10.92 -2.87 7.42
N LEU A 61 -9.63 -3.16 7.21
CA LEU A 61 -9.13 -4.53 7.16
C LEU A 61 -9.37 -5.29 8.46
N ILE A 62 -9.14 -4.65 9.61
CA ILE A 62 -9.40 -5.25 10.93
C ILE A 62 -10.88 -5.54 11.10
N LEU A 63 -11.77 -4.59 10.78
CA LEU A 63 -13.21 -4.79 10.89
C LEU A 63 -13.70 -5.95 10.01
N LEU A 64 -13.22 -6.03 8.76
CA LEU A 64 -13.54 -7.13 7.85
C LEU A 64 -13.02 -8.48 8.38
N PHE A 65 -11.81 -8.50 8.94
CA PHE A 65 -11.23 -9.70 9.54
C PHE A 65 -12.04 -10.17 10.75
N VAL A 66 -12.39 -9.27 11.67
CA VAL A 66 -13.24 -9.59 12.83
C VAL A 66 -14.61 -10.09 12.38
N TRP A 67 -15.23 -9.42 11.41
CA TRP A 67 -16.51 -9.87 10.87
C TRP A 67 -16.40 -11.29 10.29
N PHE A 68 -15.35 -11.56 9.50
CA PHE A 68 -15.17 -12.85 8.84
C PHE A 68 -14.86 -14.00 9.82
N VAL A 69 -14.03 -13.75 10.83
CA VAL A 69 -13.57 -14.79 11.76
C VAL A 69 -14.53 -15.00 12.93
N VAL A 70 -15.07 -13.91 13.48
CA VAL A 70 -15.83 -13.95 14.74
C VAL A 70 -17.34 -13.92 14.50
N ILE A 71 -17.80 -13.06 13.60
CA ILE A 71 -19.24 -12.77 13.45
C ILE A 71 -19.89 -13.67 12.39
N ARG A 72 -19.14 -14.07 11.35
CA ARG A 72 -19.67 -14.75 10.18
C ARG A 72 -20.53 -15.95 10.63
N PRO A 73 -21.86 -15.92 10.37
CA PRO A 73 -22.71 -17.04 10.73
C PRO A 73 -22.23 -18.27 9.99
N LYS A 74 -22.19 -19.43 10.67
CA LYS A 74 -21.98 -20.71 10.00
C LYS A 74 -23.17 -20.93 9.07
N LEU A 75 -22.93 -20.77 7.76
CA LEU A 75 -23.85 -21.24 6.72
C LEU A 75 -23.91 -22.76 6.74
#